data_AF-K5X6X9-F1
#
_entry.id   AF-K5X6X9-F1
#
_cell.length_a   1.000
_cell.length_b   1.000
_cell.length_c   1.000
_cell.angle_alpha   90.00
_cell.angle_beta   90.00
_cell.angle_gamma   90.00
#
_symmetry.space_group_name_H-M   'P 1'
#
loop_
_entity.id
_entity.type
_entity.pdbx_description
1 polymer ?
#
loop_
_entity_poly.entity_id
_entity_poly.type
_entity_poly.pdbx_seq_one_letter_code
_entity_poly.pdbx_strand_id
1 'polypeptide(L)'
;MELLRHSFWIQAYLFWHAAALVTAEYIPPLEQSFYFDWNAPGQPYPIPVTAQCEVIHITWGRGTATGPNPTAPYYLQVYTSAFLVPFVISVGNVLQYDWAVPFYPGTLYQICMFDKNGHTGGCQDVYTVIPSNGSPSCANVTFPSPLDVEATVENGPLSQFGWIEQCTDIALMPQNGKPPYTMTIAPSLHPPFNITGDGTKPLNWTVSLSWASSFFVSVVDSAGSVWSNGLLHSAAGRSNACLAGVSVSPRRKDVVGIAIGAGFGGLGVGLVVGLLGTLGFSRRRSKKTGSTGSQLALRGSRPHTPQGFATDSLHHTTHSANNRVANARSGSEYYIEPFVMPPRSATSSTQADPVGTSASTPLLAPESTTQADEHGRMRSKVYVVHHDNGRAPVTVYAQEGTSVVELPPGYPGDATEPSRSLHSSGYDALDEGSASSARARSENITGRTEVSGQTEPSVLQRSRRPGQIFKP
;
A
#
# COMPACT_ATOMS: atom_id res chain seq x y z
N MET A 1 -34.75 46.82 0.73
CA MET A 1 -33.48 46.50 1.43
C MET A 1 -33.53 45.13 2.12
N GLU A 2 -34.67 44.67 2.62
CA GLU A 2 -34.76 43.37 3.33
C GLU A 2 -34.47 42.13 2.47
N LEU A 3 -34.90 42.10 1.20
CA LEU A 3 -34.63 40.97 0.28
C LEU A 3 -33.13 40.73 0.00
N LEU A 4 -32.31 41.79 0.00
CA LEU A 4 -30.85 41.67 -0.15
C LEU A 4 -30.19 41.12 1.11
N ARG A 5 -30.80 41.36 2.28
CA ARG A 5 -30.30 40.88 3.56
C ARG A 5 -30.47 39.37 3.67
N HIS A 6 -31.60 38.82 3.24
CA HIS A 6 -31.83 37.36 3.25
C HIS A 6 -30.97 36.59 2.25
N SER A 7 -30.72 37.14 1.06
CA SER A 7 -29.85 36.48 0.05
C SER A 7 -28.41 36.34 0.53
N PHE A 8 -27.88 37.35 1.24
CA PHE A 8 -26.53 37.30 1.80
C PHE A 8 -26.38 36.22 2.88
N TRP A 9 -27.37 36.08 3.76
CA TRP A 9 -27.36 35.02 4.79
C TRP A 9 -27.48 33.63 4.19
N ILE A 10 -28.29 33.44 3.15
CA ILE A 10 -28.44 32.14 2.47
C ILE A 10 -27.16 31.75 1.73
N GLN A 11 -26.51 32.68 1.02
CA GLN A 11 -25.23 32.39 0.37
C GLN A 11 -24.10 32.13 1.35
N ALA A 12 -24.03 32.88 2.46
CA ALA A 12 -23.06 32.60 3.52
C ALA A 12 -23.28 31.22 4.16
N TYR A 13 -24.54 30.81 4.35
CA TYR A 13 -24.89 29.49 4.89
C TYR A 13 -24.53 28.35 3.92
N LEU A 14 -24.79 28.53 2.62
CA LEU A 14 -24.41 27.57 1.58
C LEU A 14 -22.89 27.48 1.41
N PHE A 15 -22.16 28.59 1.50
CA PHE A 15 -20.69 28.60 1.45
C PHE A 15 -20.06 27.96 2.70
N TRP A 16 -20.66 28.16 3.87
CA TRP A 16 -20.22 27.54 5.12
C TRP A 16 -20.45 26.03 5.12
N HIS A 17 -21.52 25.54 4.48
CA HIS A 17 -21.76 24.10 4.34
C HIS A 17 -20.98 23.44 3.20
N ALA A 18 -20.64 24.16 2.13
CA ALA A 18 -19.82 23.63 1.04
C ALA A 18 -18.34 23.43 1.43
N ALA A 19 -17.87 24.09 2.49
CA ALA A 19 -16.50 23.96 3.01
C ALA A 19 -16.37 22.92 4.13
N ALA A 20 -17.30 21.95 4.22
CA ALA A 20 -17.05 20.72 4.97
C ALA A 20 -15.96 19.91 4.24
N LEU A 21 -14.72 20.35 4.41
CA LEU A 21 -13.53 19.67 3.93
C LEU A 21 -13.57 18.25 4.48
N VAL A 22 -13.62 17.28 3.58
CA VAL A 22 -13.39 15.87 3.89
C VAL A 22 -11.94 15.78 4.37
N THR A 23 -11.74 15.87 5.68
CA THR A 23 -10.45 15.56 6.29
C THR A 23 -10.34 14.05 6.31
N ALA A 24 -9.50 13.48 5.46
CA ALA A 24 -9.13 12.08 5.57
C ALA A 24 -8.53 11.86 6.97
N GLU A 25 -9.12 10.95 7.73
CA GLU A 25 -8.63 10.59 9.05
C GLU A 25 -7.35 9.78 8.88
N TYR A 26 -6.22 10.32 9.37
CA TYR A 26 -4.96 9.59 9.38
C TYR A 26 -4.96 8.59 10.53
N ILE A 27 -4.83 7.30 10.21
CA ILE A 27 -4.73 6.21 11.17
C ILE A 27 -3.25 5.84 11.32
N PRO A 28 -2.60 6.12 12.46
CA PRO A 28 -1.21 5.73 12.68
C PRO A 28 -1.10 4.20 12.84
N PRO A 29 0.07 3.60 12.51
CA PRO A 29 0.35 2.22 12.89
C PRO A 29 0.41 2.08 14.41
N LEU A 30 0.12 0.89 14.92
CA LEU A 30 0.28 0.56 16.33
C LEU A 30 1.72 0.76 16.78
N GLU A 31 1.93 1.26 17.99
CA GLU A 31 3.27 1.38 18.56
C GLU A 31 3.84 -0.01 18.89
N GLN A 32 4.95 -0.35 18.24
CA GLN A 32 5.64 -1.62 18.47
C GLN A 32 6.17 -1.69 19.90
N SER A 33 5.80 -2.74 20.61
CA SER A 33 6.06 -2.93 22.03
C SER A 33 7.14 -3.98 22.32
N PHE A 34 7.41 -4.84 21.35
CA PHE A 34 8.46 -5.85 21.37
C PHE A 34 8.81 -6.28 19.94
N TYR A 35 9.87 -7.07 19.80
CA TYR A 35 10.27 -7.69 18.55
C TYR A 35 10.28 -9.19 18.74
N PHE A 36 10.05 -9.91 17.65
CA PHE A 36 10.18 -11.36 17.59
C PHE A 36 10.88 -11.74 16.30
N ASP A 37 11.50 -12.90 16.28
CA ASP A 37 12.04 -13.54 15.08
C ASP A 37 12.20 -15.04 15.35
N TRP A 38 12.55 -15.80 14.32
CA TRP A 38 12.90 -17.23 14.43
C TRP A 38 14.18 -17.56 13.68
N ASN A 39 15.05 -16.56 13.54
CA ASN A 39 16.32 -16.75 12.86
C ASN A 39 17.33 -17.33 13.84
N ALA A 40 18.16 -18.26 13.37
CA ALA A 40 19.25 -18.73 14.20
C ALA A 40 20.17 -17.54 14.55
N PRO A 41 20.60 -17.39 15.81
CA PRO A 41 21.48 -16.30 16.20
C PRO A 41 22.73 -16.23 15.31
N GLY A 42 22.97 -15.07 14.70
CA GLY A 42 24.11 -14.84 13.79
C GLY A 42 23.90 -15.32 12.34
N GLN A 43 22.72 -15.86 12.00
CA GLN A 43 22.38 -16.15 10.61
C GLN A 43 22.13 -14.84 9.83
N PRO A 44 22.63 -14.72 8.59
CA PRO A 44 22.20 -13.62 7.71
C PRO A 44 20.69 -13.69 7.46
N TYR A 45 20.10 -12.59 7.00
CA TYR A 45 18.65 -12.50 6.76
C TYR A 45 18.16 -13.73 5.97
N PRO A 46 17.22 -14.51 6.54
CA PRO A 46 16.79 -15.76 5.92
C PRO A 46 16.08 -15.46 4.60
N ILE A 47 16.12 -16.43 3.69
CA ILE A 47 15.16 -16.47 2.60
C ILE A 47 13.80 -16.78 3.23
N PRO A 48 12.72 -16.02 2.95
CA PRO A 48 11.43 -16.19 3.61
C PRO A 48 10.69 -17.42 3.06
N VAL A 49 11.22 -18.59 3.38
CA VAL A 49 10.68 -19.91 3.03
C VAL A 49 10.68 -20.80 4.25
N THR A 50 9.67 -21.65 4.36
CA THR A 50 9.62 -22.73 5.35
C THR A 50 9.15 -24.01 4.68
N ALA A 51 9.62 -25.16 5.14
CA ALA A 51 9.08 -26.43 4.69
C ALA A 51 7.75 -26.74 5.38
N GLN A 52 6.88 -27.47 4.69
CA GLN A 52 5.65 -28.00 5.28
C GLN A 52 5.99 -28.86 6.51
N CYS A 53 5.32 -28.60 7.63
CA CYS A 53 5.59 -29.21 8.94
C CYS A 53 6.97 -28.94 9.53
N GLU A 54 7.70 -27.94 9.01
CA GLU A 54 8.87 -27.41 9.70
C GLU A 54 8.46 -26.79 11.03
N VAL A 55 9.24 -27.07 12.07
CA VAL A 55 9.09 -26.43 13.37
C VAL A 55 9.99 -25.21 13.40
N ILE A 56 9.38 -24.02 13.40
CA ILE A 56 10.11 -22.76 13.57
C ILE A 56 10.20 -22.39 15.06
N HIS A 57 11.39 -21.96 15.49
CA HIS A 57 11.68 -21.58 16.87
C HIS A 57 11.54 -20.08 17.04
N ILE A 58 10.38 -19.62 17.50
CA ILE A 58 10.06 -18.19 17.62
C ILE A 58 10.53 -17.70 19.00
N THR A 59 11.32 -16.63 19.03
CA THR A 59 11.74 -15.96 20.26
C THR A 59 11.36 -14.48 20.21
N TRP A 60 11.09 -13.87 21.37
CA TRP A 60 10.74 -12.45 21.42
C TRP A 60 11.21 -11.76 22.68
N GLY A 61 11.36 -10.44 22.56
CA GLY A 61 11.78 -9.57 23.65
C GLY A 61 11.56 -8.12 23.32
N ARG A 62 11.60 -7.27 24.36
CA ARG A 62 11.31 -5.84 24.20
C ARG A 62 12.29 -5.12 23.28
N GLY A 63 13.59 -5.47 23.33
CA GLY A 63 14.62 -4.81 22.53
C GLY A 63 14.59 -3.29 22.66
N THR A 64 14.60 -2.58 21.53
CA THR A 64 14.56 -1.11 21.43
C THR A 64 13.14 -0.55 21.24
N ALA A 65 12.10 -1.33 21.55
CA ALA A 65 10.73 -0.97 21.24
C ALA A 65 10.27 0.23 22.08
N THR A 66 9.61 1.20 21.45
CA THR A 66 9.16 2.45 22.09
C THR A 66 7.73 2.38 22.62
N GLY A 67 6.95 1.39 22.22
CA GLY A 67 5.58 1.20 22.66
C GLY A 67 5.46 0.78 24.13
N PRO A 68 4.21 0.57 24.60
CA PRO A 68 3.92 0.11 25.96
C PRO A 68 4.69 -1.16 26.36
N ASN A 69 4.85 -1.39 27.66
CA ASN A 69 5.49 -2.62 28.13
C ASN A 69 4.61 -3.84 27.80
N PRO A 70 5.14 -4.85 27.08
CA PRO A 70 4.36 -6.01 26.71
C PRO A 70 4.01 -6.85 27.95
N THR A 71 2.79 -7.37 28.00
CA THR A 71 2.29 -8.17 29.10
C THR A 71 1.68 -9.48 28.62
N ALA A 72 2.23 -10.60 29.09
CA ALA A 72 1.69 -11.94 28.83
C ALA A 72 0.22 -12.13 29.30
N PRO A 73 -0.53 -13.09 28.70
CA PRO A 73 -0.10 -14.04 27.67
C PRO A 73 0.09 -13.41 26.28
N TYR A 74 0.87 -14.09 25.45
CA TYR A 74 1.10 -13.74 24.05
C TYR A 74 0.28 -14.64 23.11
N TYR A 75 0.01 -14.13 21.91
CA TYR A 75 -0.57 -14.90 20.82
C TYR A 75 0.03 -14.52 19.47
N LEU A 76 0.04 -15.49 18.55
CA LEU A 76 0.38 -15.29 17.15
C LEU A 76 -0.92 -15.18 16.34
N GLN A 77 -0.97 -14.22 15.44
CA GLN A 77 -1.99 -14.12 14.40
C GLN A 77 -1.33 -14.42 13.07
N VAL A 78 -1.73 -15.54 12.45
CA VAL A 78 -1.13 -16.04 11.20
C VAL A 78 -2.12 -15.81 10.06
N TYR A 79 -1.74 -14.93 9.14
CA TYR A 79 -2.47 -14.67 7.90
C TYR A 79 -1.97 -15.62 6.83
N THR A 80 -2.85 -16.05 5.91
CA THR A 80 -2.47 -16.95 4.83
C THR A 80 -3.18 -16.58 3.54
N SER A 81 -2.56 -16.89 2.40
CA SER A 81 -3.19 -16.79 1.08
C SER A 81 -4.20 -17.92 0.79
N ALA A 82 -4.19 -18.97 1.62
CA ALA A 82 -5.00 -20.17 1.43
C ALA A 82 -6.39 -20.07 2.05
N PHE A 83 -6.55 -19.26 3.10
CA PHE A 83 -7.76 -19.20 3.92
C PHE A 83 -8.23 -17.77 4.13
N LEU A 84 -9.55 -17.58 4.11
CA LEU A 84 -10.20 -16.29 4.37
C LEU A 84 -10.40 -16.00 5.87
N VAL A 85 -9.70 -16.73 6.74
CA VAL A 85 -9.70 -16.50 8.18
C VAL A 85 -8.26 -16.62 8.70
N PRO A 86 -7.79 -15.70 9.56
CA PRO A 86 -6.49 -15.83 10.19
C PRO A 86 -6.53 -16.90 11.29
N PHE A 87 -5.38 -17.52 11.56
CA PHE A 87 -5.22 -18.43 12.68
C PHE A 87 -4.73 -17.67 13.90
N VAL A 88 -5.33 -17.92 15.07
CA VAL A 88 -4.89 -17.37 16.34
C VAL A 88 -4.30 -18.48 17.20
N ILE A 89 -3.00 -18.40 17.47
CA ILE A 89 -2.26 -19.40 18.24
C ILE A 89 -1.96 -18.79 19.61
N SER A 90 -2.50 -19.40 20.65
CA SER A 90 -2.21 -19.00 22.03
C SER A 90 -0.84 -19.51 22.45
N VAL A 91 0.09 -18.59 22.69
CA VAL A 91 1.47 -18.91 23.08
C VAL A 91 1.63 -19.01 24.60
N GLY A 92 0.92 -18.17 25.34
CA GLY A 92 0.93 -18.18 26.81
C GLY A 92 1.99 -17.25 27.42
N ASN A 93 2.52 -17.61 28.58
CA ASN A 93 3.38 -16.74 29.40
C ASN A 93 4.89 -17.02 29.24
N VAL A 94 5.30 -17.46 28.06
CA VAL A 94 6.71 -17.75 27.73
C VAL A 94 7.29 -16.64 26.86
N LEU A 95 8.59 -16.72 26.53
CA LEU A 95 9.28 -15.81 25.59
C LEU A 95 9.90 -16.54 24.38
N GLN A 96 9.60 -17.83 24.27
CA GLN A 96 10.01 -18.71 23.19
C GLN A 96 8.89 -19.72 22.91
N TYR A 97 8.68 -20.07 21.64
CA TYR A 97 7.61 -20.96 21.21
C TYR A 97 7.97 -21.69 19.93
N ASP A 98 7.81 -23.00 19.95
CA ASP A 98 8.00 -23.84 18.77
C ASP A 98 6.66 -24.03 18.05
N TRP A 99 6.61 -23.63 16.78
CA TRP A 99 5.40 -23.76 15.97
C TRP A 99 5.67 -24.56 14.70
N ALA A 100 4.88 -25.62 14.50
CA ALA A 100 4.92 -26.41 13.27
C ALA A 100 4.06 -25.76 12.18
N VAL A 101 4.64 -25.41 11.04
CA VAL A 101 3.96 -24.75 9.91
C VAL A 101 2.99 -25.74 9.23
N PRO A 102 1.65 -25.59 9.39
CA PRO A 102 0.70 -26.64 9.03
C PRO A 102 0.15 -26.52 7.61
N PHE A 103 0.65 -25.59 6.81
CA PHE A 103 0.08 -25.27 5.50
C PHE A 103 0.67 -26.13 4.40
N TYR A 104 -0.07 -26.24 3.29
CA TYR A 104 0.39 -26.96 2.11
C TYR A 104 1.38 -26.12 1.29
N PRO A 105 2.26 -26.76 0.48
CA PRO A 105 3.22 -26.05 -0.35
C PRO A 105 2.57 -25.04 -1.31
N GLY A 106 3.21 -23.89 -1.50
CA GLY A 106 2.70 -22.75 -2.27
C GLY A 106 1.84 -21.78 -1.44
N THR A 107 1.51 -22.11 -0.20
CA THR A 107 0.85 -21.16 0.71
C THR A 107 1.81 -20.02 1.07
N LEU A 108 1.35 -18.79 0.92
CA LEU A 108 2.01 -17.60 1.45
C LEU A 108 1.41 -17.31 2.82
N TYR A 109 2.23 -17.06 3.83
CA TYR A 109 1.73 -16.72 5.16
C TYR A 109 2.57 -15.62 5.82
N GLN A 110 1.95 -14.90 6.74
CA GLN A 110 2.59 -13.86 7.52
C GLN A 110 2.20 -14.02 8.99
N ILE A 111 3.18 -13.87 9.89
CA ILE A 111 2.94 -13.91 11.34
C ILE A 111 3.00 -12.50 11.88
N CYS A 112 1.96 -12.09 12.62
CA CYS A 112 1.98 -10.95 13.51
C CYS A 112 1.85 -11.44 14.95
N MET A 113 2.49 -10.75 15.88
CA MET A 113 2.47 -11.14 17.30
C MET A 113 1.87 -10.04 18.16
N PHE A 114 1.14 -10.45 19.20
CA PHE A 114 0.48 -9.53 20.12
C PHE A 114 0.52 -10.06 21.55
N ASP A 115 0.43 -9.15 22.51
CA ASP A 115 0.23 -9.43 23.92
C ASP A 115 -1.26 -9.40 24.31
N LYS A 116 -1.61 -9.76 25.55
CA LYS A 116 -3.02 -9.82 25.99
C LYS A 116 -3.78 -8.49 25.91
N ASN A 117 -3.06 -7.37 25.90
CA ASN A 117 -3.62 -6.02 25.86
C ASN A 117 -3.72 -5.50 24.42
N GLY A 118 -3.36 -6.31 23.42
CA GLY A 118 -3.33 -5.93 22.01
C GLY A 118 -2.09 -5.13 21.62
N HIS A 119 -1.07 -5.03 22.48
CA HIS A 119 0.19 -4.42 22.10
C HIS A 119 0.92 -5.32 21.11
N THR A 120 1.42 -4.75 20.02
CA THR A 120 1.98 -5.53 18.92
C THR A 120 3.49 -5.73 19.05
N GLY A 121 3.95 -6.92 18.65
CA GLY A 121 5.33 -7.25 18.36
C GLY A 121 5.77 -6.89 16.94
N GLY A 122 4.87 -6.30 16.14
CA GLY A 122 5.01 -6.12 14.70
C GLY A 122 4.50 -7.33 13.91
N CYS A 123 4.74 -7.28 12.60
CA CYS A 123 4.55 -8.40 11.70
C CYS A 123 5.86 -8.75 10.98
N GLN A 124 6.03 -10.03 10.66
CA GLN A 124 7.18 -10.52 9.91
C GLN A 124 6.97 -10.33 8.42
N ASP A 125 7.99 -10.73 7.66
CA ASP A 125 7.90 -10.87 6.21
C ASP A 125 6.86 -11.95 5.82
N VAL A 126 6.54 -12.02 4.53
CA VAL A 126 5.70 -13.08 3.97
C VAL A 126 6.55 -14.28 3.61
N TYR A 127 6.24 -15.42 4.22
CA TYR A 127 6.93 -16.68 4.00
C TYR A 127 6.18 -17.55 3.01
N THR A 128 6.92 -18.24 2.13
CA THR A 128 6.37 -19.24 1.22
C THR A 128 6.61 -20.64 1.75
N VAL A 129 5.56 -21.45 1.83
CA VAL A 129 5.68 -22.86 2.22
C VAL A 129 6.17 -23.70 1.05
N ILE A 130 7.25 -24.46 1.23
CA ILE A 130 7.78 -25.42 0.27
C ILE A 130 7.49 -26.86 0.70
N PRO A 131 7.52 -27.84 -0.24
CA PRO A 131 7.36 -29.24 0.12
C PRO A 131 8.40 -29.70 1.14
N SER A 132 7.98 -30.56 2.07
CA SER A 132 8.90 -31.24 2.99
C SER A 132 9.70 -32.33 2.26
N ASN A 133 10.89 -32.65 2.77
CA ASN A 133 11.73 -33.73 2.23
C ASN A 133 11.24 -35.15 2.61
N GLY A 134 10.14 -35.27 3.37
CA GLY A 134 9.58 -36.54 3.83
C GLY A 134 8.05 -36.52 3.88
N SER A 135 7.44 -37.55 4.48
CA SER A 135 5.98 -37.59 4.71
C SER A 135 5.59 -36.61 5.82
N PRO A 136 4.94 -35.48 5.50
CA PRO A 136 4.65 -34.45 6.50
C PRO A 136 3.53 -34.89 7.43
N SER A 137 3.71 -34.76 8.75
CA SER A 137 2.64 -34.91 9.74
C SER A 137 2.57 -33.66 10.63
N CYS A 138 1.57 -32.83 10.39
CA CYS A 138 1.31 -31.61 11.16
C CYS A 138 0.10 -31.78 12.08
N ALA A 139 0.04 -30.98 13.15
CA ALA A 139 -1.17 -30.87 13.95
C ALA A 139 -2.31 -30.23 13.14
N ASN A 140 -3.54 -30.69 13.38
CA ASN A 140 -4.72 -30.05 12.82
C ASN A 140 -4.90 -28.66 13.43
N VAL A 141 -5.09 -27.66 12.57
CA VAL A 141 -5.46 -26.30 12.96
C VAL A 141 -6.98 -26.19 13.11
N THR A 142 -7.42 -25.47 14.15
CA THR A 142 -8.85 -25.16 14.34
C THR A 142 -9.14 -23.81 13.72
N PHE A 143 -10.20 -23.73 12.90
CA PHE A 143 -10.62 -22.49 12.28
C PHE A 143 -11.59 -21.73 13.21
N PRO A 144 -11.40 -20.41 13.39
CA PRO A 144 -12.39 -19.58 14.04
C PRO A 144 -13.68 -19.50 13.21
N SER A 145 -14.76 -18.98 13.82
CA SER A 145 -16.02 -18.78 13.09
C SER A 145 -15.81 -17.73 11.99
N PRO A 146 -16.19 -18.00 10.74
CA PRO A 146 -15.99 -17.05 9.65
C PRO A 146 -16.98 -15.88 9.77
N LEU A 147 -16.49 -14.69 9.48
CA LEU A 147 -17.28 -13.47 9.28
C LEU A 147 -17.47 -13.28 7.76
N ASP A 148 -18.65 -12.79 7.38
CA ASP A 148 -18.94 -12.39 6.00
C ASP A 148 -18.71 -10.88 5.87
N VAL A 149 -17.88 -10.48 4.92
CA VAL A 149 -17.44 -9.10 4.73
C VAL A 149 -17.49 -8.75 3.26
N GLU A 150 -18.25 -7.72 2.92
CA GLU A 150 -18.19 -7.10 1.61
C GLU A 150 -16.98 -6.16 1.57
N ALA A 151 -16.01 -6.48 0.72
CA ALA A 151 -14.77 -5.73 0.59
C ALA A 151 -14.71 -5.08 -0.79
N THR A 152 -14.52 -3.76 -0.82
CA THR A 152 -14.51 -2.97 -2.05
C THR A 152 -13.34 -2.00 -2.07
N VAL A 153 -12.90 -1.68 -3.29
CA VAL A 153 -11.95 -0.62 -3.63
C VAL A 153 -12.57 0.25 -4.73
N GLU A 154 -11.93 1.35 -5.12
CA GLU A 154 -12.48 2.28 -6.13
C GLU A 154 -12.94 1.59 -7.44
N ASN A 155 -12.23 0.54 -7.86
CA ASN A 155 -12.48 -0.19 -9.10
C ASN A 155 -13.42 -1.40 -8.95
N GLY A 156 -14.05 -1.62 -7.79
CA GLY A 156 -15.01 -2.71 -7.56
C GLY A 156 -14.63 -3.63 -6.38
N PRO A 157 -15.04 -4.91 -6.42
CA PRO A 157 -14.73 -5.86 -5.34
C PRO A 157 -13.22 -6.03 -5.13
N LEU A 158 -12.81 -6.16 -3.87
CA LEU A 158 -11.41 -6.37 -3.49
C LEU A 158 -10.96 -7.79 -3.89
N SER A 159 -10.00 -7.88 -4.83
CA SER A 159 -9.35 -9.14 -5.20
C SER A 159 -8.51 -9.68 -4.05
N GLN A 160 -8.41 -11.00 -3.92
CA GLN A 160 -7.57 -11.66 -2.92
C GLN A 160 -6.07 -11.43 -3.13
N PHE A 161 -5.65 -11.32 -4.40
CA PHE A 161 -4.25 -11.09 -4.81
C PHE A 161 -4.11 -9.76 -5.55
N GLY A 162 -4.80 -8.73 -5.05
CA GLY A 162 -4.90 -7.43 -5.68
C GLY A 162 -3.66 -6.55 -5.49
N TRP A 163 -3.42 -5.70 -6.48
CA TRP A 163 -2.52 -4.55 -6.42
C TRP A 163 -3.38 -3.30 -6.28
N ILE A 164 -3.38 -2.70 -5.10
CA ILE A 164 -4.23 -1.55 -4.77
C ILE A 164 -3.38 -0.30 -4.83
N GLU A 165 -3.75 0.64 -5.69
CA GLU A 165 -3.03 1.90 -5.85
C GLU A 165 -2.85 2.64 -4.52
N GLN A 166 -1.65 3.14 -4.29
CA GLN A 166 -1.36 4.07 -3.20
C GLN A 166 -2.38 5.19 -3.14
N CYS A 167 -2.73 5.58 -1.92
CA CYS A 167 -3.69 6.66 -1.66
C CYS A 167 -5.11 6.39 -2.19
N THR A 168 -5.46 5.12 -2.41
CA THR A 168 -6.83 4.67 -2.70
C THR A 168 -7.46 4.09 -1.44
N ASP A 169 -8.76 4.23 -1.29
CA ASP A 169 -9.49 3.71 -0.14
C ASP A 169 -9.89 2.24 -0.33
N ILE A 170 -9.75 1.46 0.73
CA ILE A 170 -10.36 0.14 0.92
C ILE A 170 -11.53 0.33 1.87
N ALA A 171 -12.71 -0.16 1.48
CA ALA A 171 -13.93 -0.12 2.28
C ALA A 171 -14.41 -1.54 2.59
N LEU A 172 -14.52 -1.87 3.89
CA LEU A 172 -14.98 -3.18 4.37
C LEU A 172 -16.30 -3.04 5.14
N MET A 173 -17.33 -3.77 4.72
CA MET A 173 -18.63 -3.80 5.39
C MET A 173 -18.94 -5.22 5.90
N PRO A 174 -18.93 -5.45 7.22
CA PRO A 174 -19.39 -6.71 7.80
C PRO A 174 -20.88 -6.94 7.50
N GLN A 175 -21.22 -8.12 6.94
CA GLN A 175 -22.59 -8.51 6.62
C GLN A 175 -23.25 -9.32 7.75
N ASN A 176 -22.44 -9.87 8.66
CA ASN A 176 -22.89 -10.60 9.85
C ASN A 176 -21.97 -10.31 11.05
N GLY A 177 -22.18 -11.00 12.17
CA GLY A 177 -21.40 -10.84 13.41
C GLY A 177 -22.00 -9.86 14.43
N LYS A 178 -21.20 -9.49 15.43
CA LYS A 178 -21.61 -8.55 16.50
C LYS A 178 -20.59 -7.40 16.67
N PRO A 179 -21.03 -6.13 16.61
CA PRO A 179 -20.14 -5.00 16.88
C PRO A 179 -19.64 -4.96 18.33
N PRO A 180 -18.53 -4.25 18.63
CA PRO A 180 -17.69 -3.52 17.66
C PRO A 180 -16.92 -4.45 16.73
N TYR A 181 -16.66 -3.97 15.51
CA TYR A 181 -15.80 -4.61 14.54
C TYR A 181 -14.44 -3.92 14.54
N THR A 182 -13.37 -4.69 14.42
CA THR A 182 -12.00 -4.19 14.32
C THR A 182 -11.41 -4.63 12.99
N MET A 183 -11.14 -3.68 12.10
CA MET A 183 -10.36 -3.88 10.90
C MET A 183 -8.87 -3.76 11.26
N THR A 184 -8.08 -4.76 10.88
CA THR A 184 -6.63 -4.76 11.04
C THR A 184 -5.95 -4.85 9.68
N ILE A 185 -5.04 -3.92 9.41
CA ILE A 185 -4.15 -3.94 8.25
C ILE A 185 -2.79 -4.40 8.75
N ALA A 186 -2.26 -5.48 8.19
CA ALA A 186 -1.02 -6.12 8.62
C ALA A 186 0.02 -6.07 7.50
N PRO A 187 0.83 -5.00 7.39
CA PRO A 187 1.89 -4.93 6.40
C PRO A 187 3.12 -5.75 6.82
N SER A 188 3.83 -6.28 5.84
CA SER A 188 5.09 -7.01 6.04
C SER A 188 6.15 -6.14 6.68
N LEU A 189 6.86 -6.68 7.68
CA LEU A 189 7.95 -6.01 8.39
C LEU A 189 7.56 -4.68 9.07
N HIS A 190 6.26 -4.48 9.35
CA HIS A 190 5.75 -3.27 9.98
C HIS A 190 4.72 -3.59 11.08
N PRO A 191 4.50 -2.68 12.04
CA PRO A 191 3.37 -2.79 12.96
C PRO A 191 2.02 -2.69 12.24
N PRO A 192 0.99 -3.43 12.68
CA PRO A 192 -0.36 -3.34 12.13
C PRO A 192 -1.02 -1.98 12.36
N PHE A 193 -2.10 -1.71 11.63
CA PHE A 193 -3.04 -0.62 11.87
C PHE A 193 -4.36 -1.20 12.36
N ASN A 194 -5.04 -0.52 13.29
CA ASN A 194 -6.35 -0.93 13.79
C ASN A 194 -7.39 0.18 13.62
N ILE A 195 -8.57 -0.18 13.13
CA ILE A 195 -9.71 0.71 12.93
C ILE A 195 -10.94 0.03 13.50
N THR A 196 -11.63 0.68 14.43
CA THR A 196 -12.84 0.12 15.05
C THR A 196 -14.09 0.81 14.55
N GLY A 197 -15.16 0.04 14.31
CA GLY A 197 -16.46 0.58 13.93
C GLY A 197 -17.61 -0.19 14.59
N ASP A 198 -18.79 0.41 14.58
CA ASP A 198 -20.02 -0.15 15.13
C ASP A 198 -20.81 -1.00 14.10
N GLY A 199 -20.31 -1.11 12.87
CA GLY A 199 -20.95 -1.83 11.77
C GLY A 199 -22.07 -1.09 11.06
N THR A 200 -22.35 0.17 11.42
CA THR A 200 -23.34 0.99 10.72
C THR A 200 -22.79 1.61 9.43
N LYS A 201 -21.46 1.67 9.31
CA LYS A 201 -20.72 2.25 8.18
C LYS A 201 -19.57 1.32 7.79
N PRO A 202 -19.12 1.37 6.53
CA PRO A 202 -17.90 0.66 6.12
C PRO A 202 -16.71 1.13 6.96
N LEU A 203 -15.84 0.18 7.29
CA LEU A 203 -14.50 0.44 7.82
C LEU A 203 -13.63 0.87 6.63
N ASN A 204 -13.22 2.13 6.61
CA ASN A 204 -12.45 2.69 5.51
C ASN A 204 -10.99 2.87 5.91
N TRP A 205 -10.07 2.50 5.01
CA TRP A 205 -8.65 2.76 5.16
C TRP A 205 -8.03 3.18 3.83
N THR A 206 -7.30 4.28 3.82
CA THR A 206 -6.53 4.72 2.66
C THR A 206 -5.18 3.98 2.62
N VAL A 207 -4.83 3.39 1.48
CA VAL A 207 -3.55 2.68 1.30
C VAL A 207 -2.37 3.63 1.45
N SER A 208 -1.84 3.72 2.67
CA SER A 208 -0.73 4.59 3.04
C SER A 208 0.60 3.84 3.16
N LEU A 209 0.81 2.83 2.31
CA LEU A 209 2.02 1.99 2.28
C LEU A 209 2.92 2.34 1.09
N SER A 210 4.23 2.13 1.25
CA SER A 210 5.19 2.32 0.15
C SER A 210 4.91 1.32 -0.99
N TRP A 211 5.47 1.61 -2.17
CA TRP A 211 5.21 0.82 -3.36
C TRP A 211 5.68 -0.61 -3.17
N ALA A 212 4.92 -1.58 -3.69
CA ALA A 212 5.12 -3.02 -3.55
C ALA A 212 5.12 -3.55 -2.11
N SER A 213 4.77 -2.72 -1.11
CA SER A 213 4.52 -3.23 0.25
C SER A 213 3.40 -4.25 0.22
N SER A 214 3.70 -5.45 0.69
CA SER A 214 2.73 -6.53 0.81
C SER A 214 2.02 -6.46 2.17
N PHE A 215 0.74 -6.81 2.20
CA PHE A 215 -0.05 -6.75 3.42
C PHE A 215 -1.26 -7.69 3.37
N PHE A 216 -1.76 -8.04 4.54
CA PHE A 216 -3.08 -8.64 4.72
C PHE A 216 -4.04 -7.63 5.35
N VAL A 217 -5.33 -7.86 5.13
CA VAL A 217 -6.39 -7.13 5.81
C VAL A 217 -7.30 -8.14 6.50
N SER A 218 -7.81 -7.80 7.69
CA SER A 218 -8.77 -8.64 8.40
C SER A 218 -9.81 -7.80 9.13
N VAL A 219 -10.94 -8.43 9.44
CA VAL A 219 -11.98 -7.89 10.29
C VAL A 219 -12.33 -8.92 11.36
N VAL A 220 -12.40 -8.47 12.60
CA VAL A 220 -12.79 -9.28 13.75
C VAL A 220 -14.00 -8.63 14.42
N ASP A 221 -15.02 -9.42 14.74
CA ASP A 221 -16.17 -8.96 15.52
C ASP A 221 -15.94 -9.14 17.04
N SER A 222 -16.83 -8.60 17.86
CA SER A 222 -16.75 -8.72 19.33
C SER A 222 -16.95 -10.14 19.87
N ALA A 223 -17.45 -11.06 19.06
CA ALA A 223 -17.64 -12.47 19.40
C ALA A 223 -16.45 -13.35 18.98
N GLY A 224 -15.45 -12.78 18.32
CA GLY A 224 -14.28 -13.51 17.81
C GLY A 224 -14.50 -14.19 16.46
N SER A 225 -15.57 -13.85 15.74
CA SER A 225 -15.73 -14.21 14.33
C SER A 225 -14.81 -13.35 13.49
N VAL A 226 -14.17 -13.95 12.49
CA VAL A 226 -13.09 -13.28 11.75
C VAL A 226 -13.21 -13.48 10.25
N TRP A 227 -12.70 -12.52 9.51
CA TRP A 227 -12.48 -12.58 8.07
C TRP A 227 -11.11 -12.00 7.75
N SER A 228 -10.42 -12.53 6.75
CA SER A 228 -9.19 -11.96 6.22
C SER A 228 -9.09 -12.10 4.72
N ASN A 229 -8.35 -11.18 4.11
CA ASN A 229 -8.04 -11.20 2.69
C ASN A 229 -6.57 -10.81 2.44
N GLY A 230 -5.97 -11.42 1.41
CA GLY A 230 -4.59 -11.23 1.02
C GLY A 230 -3.98 -12.48 0.38
N LEU A 231 -2.78 -12.41 -0.18
CA LEU A 231 -1.81 -11.31 -0.06
C LEU A 231 -2.09 -10.13 -1.00
N LEU A 232 -2.27 -8.93 -0.43
CA LEU A 232 -2.45 -7.68 -1.18
C LEU A 232 -1.11 -6.95 -1.33
N HIS A 233 -1.02 -6.08 -2.34
CA HIS A 233 0.15 -5.23 -2.58
C HIS A 233 -0.25 -3.78 -2.81
N SER A 234 0.59 -2.86 -2.34
CA SER A 234 0.49 -1.44 -2.67
C SER A 234 1.04 -1.19 -4.08
N ALA A 235 0.20 -0.74 -5.00
CA ALA A 235 0.56 -0.42 -6.37
C ALA A 235 0.93 1.06 -6.52
N ALA A 236 1.63 1.40 -7.61
CA ALA A 236 1.93 2.80 -7.90
C ALA A 236 0.61 3.53 -8.18
N GLY A 237 0.24 4.45 -7.29
CA GLY A 237 -0.96 5.26 -7.46
C GLY A 237 -0.71 6.49 -8.32
N ARG A 238 -1.78 7.15 -8.75
CA ARG A 238 -1.71 8.46 -9.43
C ARG A 238 -1.13 9.57 -8.56
N SER A 239 -1.19 9.39 -7.24
CA SER A 239 -0.73 10.32 -6.23
C SER A 239 -0.07 9.57 -5.08
N ASN A 240 1.00 10.13 -4.53
CA ASN A 240 1.63 9.71 -3.29
C ASN A 240 1.37 10.71 -2.15
N ALA A 241 0.38 11.60 -2.29
CA ALA A 241 0.12 12.67 -1.33
C ALA A 241 -0.20 12.16 0.08
N CYS A 242 -0.86 11.00 0.20
CA CYS A 242 -1.12 10.37 1.50
C CYS A 242 0.16 9.84 2.18
N LEU A 243 1.22 9.56 1.41
CA LEU A 243 2.52 9.07 1.90
C LEU A 243 3.46 10.18 2.29
N ALA A 244 3.18 11.42 1.86
CA ALA A 244 4.06 12.57 2.05
C ALA A 244 4.24 12.98 3.51
N GLY A 245 3.78 12.16 4.47
CA GLY A 245 3.80 12.43 5.89
C GLY A 245 3.09 13.74 6.11
N VAL A 246 1.75 13.71 6.19
CA VAL A 246 1.04 14.81 6.85
C VAL A 246 1.75 14.91 8.19
N SER A 247 2.58 15.94 8.34
CA SER A 247 3.33 16.19 9.54
C SER A 247 2.27 16.66 10.51
N VAL A 248 1.55 15.69 11.09
CA VAL A 248 0.59 15.90 12.15
C VAL A 248 1.48 16.30 13.30
N SER A 249 1.82 17.59 13.36
CA SER A 249 2.55 18.17 14.47
C SER A 249 1.70 17.85 15.70
N PRO A 250 2.14 16.91 16.56
CA PRO A 250 1.34 16.52 17.68
C PRO A 250 1.35 17.74 18.61
N ARG A 251 0.19 18.34 18.87
CA ARG A 251 -0.02 19.46 19.81
C ARG A 251 -0.01 20.89 19.24
N ARG A 252 -0.73 21.16 18.16
CA ARG A 252 -1.57 22.37 18.17
C ARG A 252 -2.97 22.03 17.71
N LYS A 253 -3.94 22.19 18.62
CA LYS A 253 -5.37 22.34 18.31
C LYS A 253 -5.64 23.67 17.59
N ASP A 254 -4.70 24.12 16.75
CA ASP A 254 -4.84 25.34 15.98
C ASP A 254 -5.14 24.91 14.57
N VAL A 255 -6.41 25.10 14.24
CA VAL A 255 -7.04 25.10 12.93
C VAL A 255 -6.07 25.48 11.81
N VAL A 256 -5.39 24.48 11.22
CA VAL A 256 -4.78 24.62 9.89
C VAL A 256 -5.60 23.76 8.93
N GLY A 257 -6.88 24.10 8.85
CA GLY A 257 -7.71 23.81 7.69
C GLY A 257 -7.86 25.12 6.91
N ILE A 258 -7.85 25.02 5.58
CA ILE A 258 -8.07 26.09 4.59
C ILE A 258 -6.77 26.80 4.13
N ALA A 259 -6.01 26.15 3.24
CA ALA A 259 -5.07 26.87 2.37
C ALA A 259 -5.14 26.47 0.88
N ILE A 260 -5.66 25.29 0.52
CA ILE A 260 -5.59 24.81 -0.88
C ILE A 260 -6.93 24.97 -1.63
N GLY A 261 -8.07 25.08 -0.93
CA GLY A 261 -9.37 25.35 -1.55
C GLY A 261 -9.72 26.84 -1.75
N ALA A 262 -8.92 27.75 -1.20
CA ALA A 262 -9.20 29.20 -1.24
C ALA A 262 -8.92 29.84 -2.62
N GLY A 263 -8.14 29.17 -3.49
CA GLY A 263 -7.70 29.74 -4.77
C GLY A 263 -8.82 29.94 -5.79
N PHE A 264 -9.69 28.93 -5.99
CA PHE A 264 -10.70 28.99 -7.05
C PHE A 264 -12.04 29.57 -6.58
N GLY A 265 -12.49 29.23 -5.37
CA GLY A 265 -13.70 29.81 -4.77
C GLY A 265 -13.55 31.30 -4.44
N GLY A 266 -12.36 31.70 -3.95
CA GLY A 266 -12.02 33.09 -3.66
C GLY A 266 -11.95 33.97 -4.91
N LEU A 267 -11.48 33.43 -6.03
CA LEU A 267 -11.47 34.14 -7.31
C LEU A 267 -12.88 34.40 -7.83
N GLY A 268 -13.76 33.40 -7.80
CA GLY A 268 -15.15 33.55 -8.25
C GLY A 268 -15.93 34.57 -7.42
N VAL A 269 -15.92 34.42 -6.09
CA VAL A 269 -16.63 35.33 -5.18
C VAL A 269 -15.98 36.71 -5.15
N GLY A 270 -14.64 36.78 -5.13
CA GLY A 270 -13.88 38.03 -5.16
C GLY A 270 -14.13 38.84 -6.43
N LEU A 271 -14.25 38.19 -7.59
CA LEU A 271 -14.55 38.84 -8.86
C LEU A 271 -15.98 39.41 -8.88
N VAL A 272 -16.97 38.68 -8.36
CA VAL A 272 -18.35 39.16 -8.27
C VAL A 272 -18.47 40.34 -7.30
N VAL A 273 -17.87 40.25 -6.12
CA VAL A 273 -17.87 41.35 -5.13
C VAL A 273 -17.10 42.56 -5.66
N GLY A 274 -15.98 42.36 -6.36
CA GLY A 274 -15.21 43.42 -7.01
C GLY A 274 -16.00 44.14 -8.11
N LEU A 275 -16.72 43.40 -8.96
CA LEU A 275 -17.60 43.96 -10.00
C LEU A 275 -18.78 44.74 -9.39
N LEU A 276 -19.40 44.22 -8.35
CA LEU A 276 -20.49 44.91 -7.66
C LEU A 276 -20.01 46.18 -6.95
N GLY A 277 -18.83 46.14 -6.32
CA GLY A 277 -18.21 47.29 -5.66
C GLY A 277 -17.87 48.41 -6.65
N THR A 278 -17.29 48.07 -7.80
CA THR A 278 -16.94 49.03 -8.86
C THR A 278 -18.18 49.66 -9.50
N LEU A 279 -19.24 48.89 -9.78
CA LEU A 279 -20.52 49.42 -10.28
C LEU A 279 -21.25 50.32 -9.27
N GLY A 280 -21.17 50.00 -7.97
CA GLY A 280 -21.72 50.85 -6.91
C GLY A 280 -20.98 52.18 -6.78
N PHE A 281 -19.65 52.16 -6.89
CA PHE A 281 -18.82 53.35 -6.81
C PHE A 281 -18.97 54.28 -8.02
N SER A 282 -19.05 53.73 -9.24
CA SER A 282 -19.23 54.52 -10.47
C SER A 282 -20.60 55.23 -10.52
N ARG A 283 -21.65 54.59 -10.01
CA ARG A 283 -22.98 55.20 -9.86
C ARG A 283 -23.04 56.33 -8.84
N ARG A 284 -22.24 56.26 -7.76
CA ARG A 284 -22.12 57.37 -6.79
C ARG A 284 -21.36 58.57 -7.37
N ARG A 285 -20.33 58.33 -8.19
CA ARG A 285 -19.54 59.41 -8.82
C ARG A 285 -20.33 60.18 -9.89
N SER A 286 -21.19 59.49 -10.66
CA SER A 286 -22.00 60.13 -11.71
C SER A 286 -23.06 61.11 -11.18
N LYS A 287 -23.33 61.14 -9.87
CA LYS A 287 -24.26 62.11 -9.26
C LYS A 287 -23.60 63.41 -8.78
N LYS A 288 -22.27 63.56 -8.89
CA LYS A 288 -21.55 64.78 -8.47
C LYS A 288 -21.12 65.72 -9.62
N THR A 289 -21.45 65.40 -10.86
CA THR A 289 -21.23 66.29 -12.01
C THR A 289 -22.54 66.91 -12.46
N GLY A 290 -23.00 67.90 -11.70
CA GLY A 290 -24.07 68.83 -12.06
C GLY A 290 -23.88 70.12 -11.28
N SER A 291 -23.77 71.24 -11.99
CA SER A 291 -23.32 72.58 -11.55
C SER A 291 -21.79 72.74 -11.61
N THR A 292 -21.18 73.61 -12.43
CA THR A 292 -21.57 74.96 -12.85
C THR A 292 -20.78 75.33 -14.12
N GLY A 293 -21.37 76.14 -15.01
CA GLY A 293 -20.79 76.48 -16.31
C GLY A 293 -19.76 77.63 -16.32
N SER A 294 -19.14 77.72 -17.51
CA SER A 294 -18.61 78.91 -18.21
C SER A 294 -17.52 79.76 -17.53
N GLN A 295 -16.35 79.88 -18.16
CA GLN A 295 -15.98 81.08 -18.93
C GLN A 295 -14.66 80.91 -19.72
N LEU A 296 -14.60 81.65 -20.81
CA LEU A 296 -13.51 81.82 -21.78
C LEU A 296 -12.18 82.26 -21.15
N ALA A 297 -11.05 81.91 -21.77
CA ALA A 297 -10.19 82.88 -22.49
C ALA A 297 -8.78 82.32 -22.84
N LEU A 298 -8.49 82.31 -24.14
CA LEU A 298 -7.28 82.81 -24.82
C LEU A 298 -5.86 82.42 -24.35
N ARG A 299 -5.15 81.79 -25.31
CA ARG A 299 -3.91 82.28 -25.97
C ARG A 299 -2.56 81.98 -25.29
N GLY A 300 -1.69 81.24 -26.00
CA GLY A 300 -0.24 81.40 -25.87
C GLY A 300 0.66 80.21 -26.22
N SER A 301 0.99 80.07 -27.51
CA SER A 301 2.32 79.74 -28.06
C SER A 301 2.99 78.35 -27.88
N ARG A 302 3.16 77.69 -29.03
CA ARG A 302 4.16 76.67 -29.48
C ARG A 302 5.63 77.14 -29.31
N PRO A 303 6.72 76.40 -29.69
CA PRO A 303 6.90 75.08 -30.36
C PRO A 303 7.95 74.17 -29.63
N HIS A 304 8.20 72.87 -29.90
CA HIS A 304 8.79 72.27 -31.11
C HIS A 304 8.66 70.71 -31.09
N THR A 305 8.28 70.19 -32.26
CA THR A 305 8.48 68.84 -32.85
C THR A 305 9.98 68.53 -33.09
N PRO A 306 10.44 67.31 -33.53
CA PRO A 306 9.70 66.35 -34.35
C PRO A 306 9.99 64.83 -34.18
N GLN A 307 9.19 64.07 -34.94
CA GLN A 307 9.51 62.82 -35.65
C GLN A 307 9.71 61.54 -34.82
N GLY A 308 9.04 60.43 -35.14
CA GLY A 308 8.13 60.20 -36.25
C GLY A 308 7.77 58.71 -36.40
N PHE A 309 6.72 58.53 -37.19
CA PHE A 309 6.34 57.36 -37.99
C PHE A 309 5.91 56.10 -37.22
N ALA A 310 4.60 55.85 -37.13
CA ALA A 310 3.73 55.28 -38.18
C ALA A 310 4.03 53.78 -38.32
N THR A 311 3.07 52.89 -38.12
CA THR A 311 1.82 52.74 -38.88
C THR A 311 0.99 51.70 -38.11
N ASP A 312 -0.28 51.95 -37.84
CA ASP A 312 -1.40 51.57 -38.72
C ASP A 312 -1.66 50.04 -38.62
N SER A 313 -2.86 49.51 -38.45
CA SER A 313 -4.21 50.07 -38.52
C SER A 313 -5.18 48.94 -38.14
N LEU A 314 -6.34 49.32 -37.59
CA LEU A 314 -7.69 48.73 -37.84
C LEU A 314 -7.92 47.22 -37.53
N HIS A 315 -9.08 46.73 -37.10
CA HIS A 315 -10.41 47.22 -36.75
C HIS A 315 -11.16 45.98 -36.23
N HIS A 316 -12.14 46.19 -35.31
CA HIS A 316 -13.36 45.37 -35.15
C HIS A 316 -13.15 43.86 -34.75
N THR A 317 -14.02 43.14 -34.04
CA THR A 317 -15.45 43.23 -33.77
C THR A 317 -15.77 42.30 -32.59
N THR A 318 -16.81 42.65 -31.85
CA THR A 318 -17.65 41.81 -30.99
C THR A 318 -18.14 40.51 -31.65
N HIS A 319 -18.21 39.39 -30.91
CA HIS A 319 -19.22 38.29 -30.91
C HIS A 319 -18.78 37.33 -29.75
N SER A 320 -19.56 36.94 -28.73
CA SER A 320 -20.88 36.29 -28.61
C SER A 320 -20.95 34.85 -29.14
N ALA A 321 -21.60 33.99 -28.33
CA ALA A 321 -22.07 32.61 -28.52
C ALA A 321 -21.04 31.46 -28.34
N ASN A 322 -21.24 30.53 -27.38
CA ASN A 322 -22.17 29.38 -27.33
C ASN A 322 -21.76 28.20 -28.24
N ASN A 323 -21.48 27.03 -27.62
CA ASN A 323 -21.73 25.64 -28.04
C ASN A 323 -20.94 24.74 -27.06
N ARG A 324 -21.48 23.83 -26.23
CA ARG A 324 -22.50 22.76 -26.35
C ARG A 324 -22.15 21.66 -27.39
N VAL A 325 -21.93 20.46 -26.83
CA VAL A 325 -22.37 19.11 -27.29
C VAL A 325 -21.34 18.17 -27.96
N ALA A 326 -21.20 17.02 -27.29
CA ALA A 326 -21.06 15.61 -27.74
C ALA A 326 -19.71 14.98 -28.13
N ASN A 327 -19.68 13.67 -27.78
CA ASN A 327 -18.84 12.56 -28.23
C ASN A 327 -17.47 12.41 -27.53
N ALA A 328 -17.02 11.23 -27.11
CA ALA A 328 -17.45 9.87 -27.42
C ALA A 328 -17.18 8.89 -26.26
N ARG A 329 -18.10 7.93 -26.10
CA ARG A 329 -17.83 6.60 -25.54
C ARG A 329 -16.82 5.89 -26.46
N SER A 330 -15.76 5.33 -25.90
CA SER A 330 -15.03 4.21 -26.50
C SER A 330 -14.29 3.49 -25.38
N GLY A 331 -14.99 2.61 -24.66
CA GLY A 331 -14.35 1.62 -23.80
C GLY A 331 -13.94 0.45 -24.68
N SER A 332 -12.65 0.27 -24.90
CA SER A 332 -12.11 -0.95 -25.51
C SER A 332 -12.19 -2.07 -24.48
N GLU A 333 -13.17 -2.94 -24.69
CA GLU A 333 -13.28 -4.26 -24.06
C GLU A 333 -12.08 -5.11 -24.51
N TYR A 334 -11.14 -5.38 -23.62
CA TYR A 334 -10.01 -6.26 -23.91
C TYR A 334 -10.47 -7.72 -23.81
N TYR A 335 -10.55 -8.37 -24.97
CA TYR A 335 -10.78 -9.80 -25.08
C TYR A 335 -9.45 -10.54 -24.86
N ILE A 336 -9.37 -11.32 -23.77
CA ILE A 336 -8.26 -12.23 -23.50
C ILE A 336 -8.56 -13.54 -24.24
N GLU A 337 -7.76 -13.85 -25.26
CA GLU A 337 -7.87 -15.13 -25.96
C GLU A 337 -7.28 -16.25 -25.08
N PRO A 338 -8.04 -17.31 -24.76
CA PRO A 338 -7.55 -18.39 -23.90
C PRO A 338 -6.46 -19.19 -24.62
N PHE A 339 -5.29 -19.30 -23.99
CA PHE A 339 -4.17 -20.05 -24.53
C PHE A 339 -4.46 -21.56 -24.48
N VAL A 340 -4.68 -22.17 -25.64
CA VAL A 340 -4.83 -23.63 -25.78
C VAL A 340 -3.44 -24.24 -25.95
N MET A 341 -3.00 -25.02 -24.96
CA MET A 341 -1.76 -25.79 -25.07
C MET A 341 -1.86 -26.80 -26.23
N PRO A 342 -0.85 -26.89 -27.12
CA PRO A 342 -0.82 -27.92 -28.14
C PRO A 342 -0.72 -29.31 -27.48
N PRO A 343 -1.47 -30.32 -27.98
CA PRO A 343 -1.48 -31.64 -27.37
C PRO A 343 -0.08 -32.26 -27.48
N ARG A 344 0.41 -32.77 -26.35
CA ARG A 344 1.62 -33.59 -26.31
C ARG A 344 1.35 -34.85 -27.15
N SER A 345 2.07 -34.99 -28.26
CA SER A 345 2.12 -36.25 -29.02
C SER A 345 2.58 -37.36 -28.08
N ALA A 346 1.68 -38.27 -27.73
CA ALA A 346 1.99 -39.47 -26.99
C ALA A 346 2.79 -40.40 -27.91
N THR A 347 4.11 -40.46 -27.71
CA THR A 347 4.93 -41.49 -28.35
C THR A 347 4.66 -42.80 -27.64
N SER A 348 3.87 -43.64 -28.31
CA SER A 348 3.52 -45.01 -27.97
C SER A 348 4.76 -45.86 -27.72
N SER A 349 4.85 -46.44 -26.52
CA SER A 349 5.67 -47.60 -26.22
C SER A 349 5.04 -48.84 -26.85
N THR A 350 5.67 -49.39 -27.89
CA THR A 350 5.28 -50.70 -28.43
C THR A 350 6.15 -51.79 -27.81
N GLN A 351 5.43 -52.65 -27.11
CA GLN A 351 5.76 -53.95 -26.54
C GLN A 351 6.43 -54.92 -27.54
N ALA A 352 7.45 -55.65 -27.07
CA ALA A 352 7.77 -57.01 -27.52
C ALA A 352 8.65 -57.75 -26.48
N ASP A 353 8.02 -58.68 -25.76
CA ASP A 353 8.64 -59.88 -25.17
C ASP A 353 9.12 -60.83 -26.30
N PRO A 354 10.09 -61.77 -26.13
CA PRO A 354 9.95 -62.87 -25.16
C PRO A 354 11.22 -63.53 -24.53
N VAL A 355 10.99 -64.17 -23.37
CA VAL A 355 11.52 -65.46 -22.86
C VAL A 355 13.04 -65.69 -22.84
N GLY A 356 13.59 -65.99 -21.64
CA GLY A 356 14.88 -66.66 -21.51
C GLY A 356 15.44 -66.78 -20.09
N THR A 357 15.47 -68.01 -19.59
CA THR A 357 15.92 -68.52 -18.28
C THR A 357 17.40 -68.29 -17.94
N SER A 358 17.71 -68.16 -16.64
CA SER A 358 18.84 -68.78 -15.89
C SER A 358 19.78 -67.85 -15.13
N ALA A 359 20.09 -68.28 -13.92
CA ALA A 359 20.96 -67.68 -12.91
C ALA A 359 22.45 -67.69 -13.27
N SER A 360 23.21 -66.67 -12.84
CA SER A 360 24.49 -66.78 -12.10
C SER A 360 25.09 -65.40 -11.75
N THR A 361 25.69 -65.34 -10.57
CA THR A 361 26.50 -64.29 -9.91
C THR A 361 27.92 -64.17 -10.56
N PRO A 362 28.91 -63.42 -10.00
CA PRO A 362 29.13 -61.96 -9.88
C PRO A 362 30.44 -61.47 -10.58
N LEU A 363 30.81 -60.19 -10.40
CA LEU A 363 32.18 -59.58 -10.31
C LEU A 363 32.60 -58.52 -11.35
N LEU A 364 33.12 -57.42 -10.78
CA LEU A 364 34.26 -56.56 -11.16
C LEU A 364 34.15 -55.56 -12.34
N ALA A 365 34.47 -54.31 -11.98
CA ALA A 365 34.90 -53.16 -12.81
C ALA A 365 36.23 -53.48 -13.56
N PRO A 366 36.77 -52.67 -14.54
CA PRO A 366 36.82 -51.20 -14.55
C PRO A 366 36.83 -50.46 -15.93
N GLU A 367 36.88 -49.13 -15.83
CA GLU A 367 37.56 -48.13 -16.69
C GLU A 367 37.18 -47.86 -18.17
N SER A 368 36.76 -46.61 -18.39
CA SER A 368 37.08 -45.66 -19.48
C SER A 368 37.01 -46.09 -20.94
N THR A 369 36.27 -45.34 -21.77
CA THR A 369 36.82 -44.34 -22.73
C THR A 369 35.68 -43.66 -23.50
N THR A 370 35.84 -42.35 -23.68
CA THR A 370 35.12 -41.38 -24.54
C THR A 370 34.77 -41.87 -25.95
N GLN A 371 33.57 -41.52 -26.45
CA GLN A 371 33.41 -40.86 -27.76
C GLN A 371 32.01 -40.29 -27.97
N ALA A 372 32.01 -39.26 -28.81
CA ALA A 372 30.97 -38.31 -29.12
C ALA A 372 29.63 -38.92 -29.53
N ASP A 373 28.54 -38.38 -28.99
CA ASP A 373 27.27 -38.37 -29.70
C ASP A 373 26.59 -37.00 -29.53
N GLU A 374 26.71 -36.21 -30.59
CA GLU A 374 26.17 -34.87 -30.78
C GLU A 374 24.69 -34.98 -31.15
N HIS A 375 23.87 -35.50 -30.23
CA HIS A 375 22.42 -35.57 -30.42
C HIS A 375 21.75 -34.37 -29.77
N GLY A 376 21.10 -33.57 -30.62
CA GLY A 376 20.51 -32.26 -30.32
C GLY A 376 19.79 -32.18 -28.98
N ARG A 377 20.51 -31.67 -27.98
CA ARG A 377 19.94 -31.28 -26.69
C ARG A 377 18.97 -30.14 -26.96
N MET A 378 17.67 -30.43 -26.89
CA MET A 378 16.61 -29.42 -26.90
C MET A 378 16.89 -28.43 -25.77
N ARG A 379 17.47 -27.27 -26.11
CA ARG A 379 17.69 -26.18 -25.16
C ARG A 379 16.32 -25.65 -24.76
N SER A 380 15.92 -25.88 -23.52
CA SER A 380 14.76 -25.20 -22.94
C SER A 380 15.01 -23.70 -22.99
N LYS A 381 14.09 -22.98 -23.63
CA LYS A 381 14.07 -21.51 -23.61
C LYS A 381 13.03 -21.09 -22.59
N VAL A 382 13.43 -20.21 -21.67
CA VAL A 382 12.52 -19.59 -20.70
C VAL A 382 12.35 -18.14 -21.13
N TYR A 383 11.09 -17.76 -21.36
CA TYR A 383 10.71 -16.40 -21.72
C TYR A 383 10.13 -15.73 -20.49
N VAL A 384 10.66 -14.57 -20.12
CA VAL A 384 10.15 -13.73 -19.03
C VAL A 384 9.50 -12.52 -19.64
N VAL A 385 8.22 -12.30 -19.33
CA VAL A 385 7.46 -11.14 -19.79
C VAL A 385 7.23 -10.24 -18.58
N HIS A 386 7.74 -9.02 -18.65
CA HIS A 386 7.57 -8.01 -17.61
C HIS A 386 6.24 -7.29 -17.80
N HIS A 387 5.34 -7.40 -16.82
CA HIS A 387 4.05 -6.67 -16.82
C HIS A 387 4.12 -5.34 -16.04
N ASP A 388 5.27 -5.00 -15.48
CA ASP A 388 5.47 -3.95 -14.47
C ASP A 388 6.22 -2.72 -15.02
N ASN A 389 6.25 -2.52 -16.34
CA ASN A 389 7.03 -1.45 -16.99
C ASN A 389 8.54 -1.47 -16.62
N GLY A 390 9.09 -2.61 -16.23
CA GLY A 390 10.53 -2.82 -16.10
C GLY A 390 11.20 -2.09 -14.93
N ARG A 391 10.67 -2.18 -13.71
CA ARG A 391 11.32 -1.60 -12.51
C ARG A 391 11.70 -2.62 -11.43
N ALA A 392 13.00 -2.58 -11.10
CA ALA A 392 13.75 -3.27 -10.02
C ALA A 392 13.82 -4.82 -10.13
N PRO A 393 14.93 -5.44 -9.69
CA PRO A 393 15.55 -6.54 -10.44
C PRO A 393 14.80 -7.87 -10.31
N VAL A 394 14.46 -8.45 -11.46
CA VAL A 394 13.98 -9.84 -11.56
C VAL A 394 15.20 -10.76 -11.59
N THR A 395 15.37 -11.58 -10.55
CA THR A 395 16.41 -12.62 -10.52
C THR A 395 15.80 -13.93 -11.04
N VAL A 396 16.26 -14.39 -12.20
CA VAL A 396 15.78 -15.63 -12.81
C VAL A 396 16.75 -16.77 -12.45
N TYR A 397 16.27 -17.74 -11.67
CA TYR A 397 17.01 -18.99 -11.43
C TYR A 397 16.65 -20.00 -12.52
N ALA A 398 17.57 -20.22 -13.46
CA ALA A 398 17.42 -21.22 -14.51
C ALA A 398 18.47 -22.34 -14.34
N GLN A 399 18.12 -23.58 -14.68
CA GLN A 399 19.07 -24.70 -14.63
C GLN A 399 20.23 -24.47 -15.60
N GLU A 400 21.42 -24.94 -15.24
CA GLU A 400 22.63 -24.82 -16.06
C GLU A 400 22.38 -25.36 -17.48
N GLY A 401 22.58 -24.51 -18.49
CA GLY A 401 22.28 -24.81 -19.89
C GLY A 401 20.94 -24.29 -20.42
N THR A 402 20.11 -23.66 -19.58
CA THR A 402 18.87 -22.98 -20.00
C THR A 402 19.20 -21.63 -20.61
N SER A 403 18.68 -21.34 -21.80
CA SER A 403 18.84 -20.02 -22.42
C SER A 403 17.72 -19.10 -21.94
N VAL A 404 18.07 -18.12 -21.11
CA VAL A 404 17.15 -17.03 -20.74
C VAL A 404 17.25 -15.95 -21.80
N VAL A 405 16.12 -15.64 -22.45
CA VAL A 405 16.03 -14.54 -23.42
C VAL A 405 15.04 -13.54 -22.85
N GLU A 406 15.56 -12.41 -22.38
CA GLU A 406 14.74 -11.27 -21.99
C GLU A 406 14.18 -10.64 -23.27
N LEU A 407 12.85 -10.63 -23.38
CA LEU A 407 12.19 -9.98 -24.50
C LEU A 407 12.09 -8.48 -24.18
N PRO A 408 12.43 -7.58 -25.14
CA PRO A 408 12.19 -6.16 -24.98
C PRO A 408 10.72 -5.93 -24.59
N PRO A 409 10.42 -4.98 -23.69
CA PRO A 409 9.04 -4.61 -23.39
C PRO A 409 8.34 -4.30 -24.72
N GLY A 410 7.32 -5.09 -25.05
CA GLY A 410 6.51 -4.87 -26.23
C GLY A 410 5.63 -3.65 -26.00
N TYR A 411 6.18 -2.44 -26.17
CA TYR A 411 5.39 -1.23 -26.21
C TYR A 411 4.50 -1.30 -27.46
N PRO A 412 3.15 -1.32 -27.35
CA PRO A 412 2.31 -0.98 -28.49
C PRO A 412 2.70 0.44 -28.93
N GLY A 413 3.11 0.54 -30.20
CA GLY A 413 4.10 1.52 -30.63
C GLY A 413 3.63 2.98 -30.74
N ASP A 414 4.57 3.88 -30.43
CA ASP A 414 4.61 5.22 -31.00
C ASP A 414 5.11 5.12 -32.45
N ALA A 415 4.18 4.88 -33.37
CA ALA A 415 4.42 5.20 -34.77
C ALA A 415 4.37 6.73 -34.93
N THR A 416 5.51 7.41 -34.77
CA THR A 416 5.68 8.75 -35.34
C THR A 416 7.06 8.93 -35.95
N GLU A 417 7.03 9.46 -37.18
CA GLU A 417 8.13 9.65 -38.12
C GLU A 417 9.34 10.46 -37.61
N PRO A 418 10.51 10.32 -38.27
CA PRO A 418 11.76 10.95 -37.86
C PRO A 418 11.93 12.33 -38.51
N SER A 419 12.21 13.39 -37.73
CA SER A 419 13.11 14.46 -38.20
C SER A 419 13.66 15.37 -37.09
N ARG A 420 14.97 15.62 -37.21
CA ARG A 420 15.74 16.82 -36.80
C ARG A 420 16.33 16.89 -35.39
N SER A 421 17.54 16.33 -35.38
CA SER A 421 18.76 16.70 -34.66
C SER A 421 19.03 18.20 -34.38
N LEU A 422 19.85 18.40 -33.34
CA LEU A 422 20.83 19.49 -33.06
C LEU A 422 20.36 20.71 -32.25
N HIS A 423 20.64 20.71 -30.93
CA HIS A 423 21.70 21.53 -30.31
C HIS A 423 21.81 21.25 -28.80
N SER A 424 22.97 20.77 -28.36
CA SER A 424 23.34 20.60 -26.94
C SER A 424 24.59 21.44 -26.65
N SER A 425 24.40 22.47 -25.83
CA SER A 425 25.39 23.30 -25.16
C SER A 425 24.70 23.71 -23.85
N GLY A 426 25.07 23.24 -22.65
CA GLY A 426 26.39 23.27 -22.04
C GLY A 426 26.49 24.55 -21.22
N TYR A 427 26.40 24.49 -19.89
CA TYR A 427 27.03 25.41 -18.94
C TYR A 427 27.01 24.83 -17.51
N ASP A 428 28.21 24.82 -16.94
CA ASP A 428 28.58 24.57 -15.55
C ASP A 428 27.99 25.63 -14.58
N ALA A 429 27.73 25.23 -13.33
CA ALA A 429 27.88 26.11 -12.18
C ALA A 429 28.15 25.28 -10.91
N LEU A 430 29.35 25.49 -10.39
CA LEU A 430 29.83 25.18 -9.05
C LEU A 430 28.99 25.95 -8.01
N ASP A 431 28.75 25.37 -6.82
CA ASP A 431 28.78 26.16 -5.60
C ASP A 431 29.11 25.32 -4.36
N GLU A 432 29.76 26.01 -3.43
CA GLU A 432 30.66 25.58 -2.37
C GLU A 432 29.97 24.99 -1.13
N GLY A 433 30.82 24.39 -0.30
CA GLY A 433 30.45 23.70 0.93
C GLY A 433 30.05 24.60 2.09
N SER A 434 29.40 23.99 3.07
CA SER A 434 29.52 24.42 4.45
C SER A 434 29.42 23.23 5.38
N ALA A 435 30.60 22.82 5.86
CA ALA A 435 30.75 21.89 6.96
C ALA A 435 30.46 22.64 8.27
N SER A 436 29.58 22.10 9.11
CA SER A 436 29.57 22.43 10.54
C SER A 436 29.52 21.16 11.37
N SER A 437 30.67 20.86 11.94
CA SER A 437 30.90 19.84 12.95
C SER A 437 30.28 20.27 14.28
N ALA A 438 29.39 19.48 14.85
CA ALA A 438 29.02 19.58 16.26
C ALA A 438 29.42 18.28 16.97
N ARG A 439 30.59 18.34 17.63
CA ARG A 439 31.01 17.42 18.69
C ARG A 439 30.01 17.53 19.85
N ALA A 440 29.26 16.47 20.14
CA ALA A 440 28.58 16.31 21.41
C ALA A 440 29.26 15.22 22.23
N ARG A 441 29.45 15.57 23.50
CA ARG A 441 30.35 15.02 24.50
C ARG A 441 29.73 13.75 25.09
N SER A 442 30.52 12.68 25.13
CA SER A 442 30.25 11.47 25.91
C SER A 442 30.37 11.80 27.39
N GLU A 443 29.28 11.67 28.14
CA GLU A 443 29.31 11.61 29.60
C GLU A 443 28.83 10.24 30.07
N ASN A 444 29.72 9.65 30.85
CA ASN A 444 29.74 8.31 31.38
C ASN A 444 29.13 8.40 32.78
N ILE A 445 27.96 7.79 33.02
CA ILE A 445 27.39 7.66 34.37
C ILE A 445 27.07 6.20 34.63
N THR A 446 27.95 5.61 35.42
CA THR A 446 27.79 4.35 36.14
C THR A 446 26.82 4.52 37.29
N GLY A 447 25.75 3.73 37.30
CA GLY A 447 24.72 3.75 38.35
C GLY A 447 24.17 2.36 38.61
N ARG A 448 25.00 1.55 39.28
CA ARG A 448 24.68 0.22 39.83
C ARG A 448 23.74 0.40 41.01
N THR A 449 22.54 -0.20 40.96
CA THR A 449 21.73 -0.43 42.16
C THR A 449 21.23 -1.86 42.16
N GLU A 450 21.82 -2.65 43.05
CA GLU A 450 21.37 -3.97 43.48
C GLU A 450 20.09 -3.77 44.31
N VAL A 451 19.01 -4.48 43.98
CA VAL A 451 17.91 -4.72 44.93
C VAL A 451 17.63 -6.21 44.96
N SER A 452 17.86 -6.72 46.16
CA SER A 452 17.69 -8.10 46.62
C SER A 452 16.23 -8.46 46.81
N GLY A 453 15.99 -9.76 46.83
CA GLY A 453 14.70 -10.45 46.76
C GLY A 453 13.64 -10.08 47.79
N GLN A 454 12.41 -10.40 47.43
CA GLN A 454 11.42 -10.87 48.40
C GLN A 454 10.57 -11.96 47.77
N THR A 455 10.73 -13.15 48.35
CA THR A 455 9.96 -14.36 48.20
C THR A 455 8.69 -14.24 49.03
N GLU A 456 7.52 -14.54 48.46
CA GLU A 456 6.32 -14.95 49.22
C GLU A 456 5.35 -15.77 48.33
N PRO A 457 4.54 -16.64 48.93
CA PRO A 457 4.18 -17.94 48.34
C PRO A 457 2.91 -17.90 47.47
N SER A 458 2.96 -18.67 46.38
CA SER A 458 1.81 -18.94 45.52
C SER A 458 0.78 -19.81 46.23
N VAL A 459 -0.42 -19.25 46.35
CA VAL A 459 -1.66 -19.91 46.76
C VAL A 459 -2.05 -20.96 45.72
N LEU A 460 -2.24 -22.19 46.18
CA LEU A 460 -2.75 -23.35 45.44
C LEU A 460 -4.10 -23.03 44.76
N GLN A 461 -4.09 -22.80 43.45
CA GLN A 461 -5.31 -22.78 42.66
C GLN A 461 -5.57 -24.17 42.06
N ARG A 462 -6.60 -24.77 42.64
CA ARG A 462 -7.21 -26.09 42.43
C ARG A 462 -7.50 -26.38 40.94
N SER A 463 -6.91 -27.47 40.44
CA SER A 463 -7.23 -28.09 39.15
C SER A 463 -8.73 -28.47 39.08
N ARG A 464 -9.45 -27.91 38.11
CA ARG A 464 -10.82 -28.35 37.77
C ARG A 464 -10.74 -29.51 36.78
N ARG A 465 -11.20 -30.68 37.22
CA ARG A 465 -11.46 -31.85 36.37
C ARG A 465 -12.65 -31.58 35.43
N PRO A 466 -12.60 -31.95 34.14
CA PRO A 466 -13.77 -31.99 33.28
C PRO A 466 -14.65 -33.19 33.63
N GLY A 467 -15.87 -32.91 34.08
CA GLY A 467 -16.92 -33.89 34.33
C GLY A 467 -17.90 -33.97 33.16
N GLN A 468 -18.06 -35.20 32.67
CA GLN A 468 -19.19 -35.83 31.98
C GLN A 468 -20.43 -34.98 31.68
N ILE A 469 -20.82 -34.98 30.40
CA ILE A 469 -22.14 -34.61 29.90
C ILE A 469 -23.01 -35.87 29.89
N PHE A 470 -24.17 -35.82 30.56
CA PHE A 470 -25.30 -36.72 30.32
C PHE A 470 -26.35 -35.96 29.47
N LYS A 471 -26.80 -36.58 28.39
CA LYS A 471 -28.04 -36.24 27.64
C LYS A 471 -29.25 -36.79 28.41
N PRO A 472 -30.43 -36.17 28.30
CA PRO A 472 -31.28 -36.28 27.10
C PRO A 472 -31.18 -35.09 26.14
#